data_AF-A0A540WUJ6-F1
#
_entry.id   AF-A0A540WUJ6-F1
#
_cell.length_a   1.000
_cell.length_b   1.000
_cell.length_c   1.000
_cell.angle_alpha   90.00
_cell.angle_beta   90.00
_cell.angle_gamma   90.00
#
_symmetry.space_group_name_H-M   'P 1'
#
loop_
_entity.id
_entity.type
_entity.pdbx_description
1 polymer ?
#
loop_
_entity_poly.entity_id
_entity_poly.type
_entity_poly.pdbx_seq_one_letter_code
_entity_poly.pdbx_strand_id
1 'polypeptide(L)'
;MKLSEALAVLERSFSGLEEGAPRLVEAEDDRFALRPSAVWLEYRWYVRAGGMAEVFLKSERVRAGVRFHAEATVLRVHLLGASSELSERAAQLLVGGRPAPERLMGLFGDDGVRREVVAFGRTSVTVEHWDTPGPRPVLAEARFRALAERLADPASTPEERHEAVQRLADERSPRVVEVLLELLSRQSSLMALRVLSEWGEERSRAPLLRALDAVRPDNPADLWTLTALVRRLDAWTHVKR
;
A
#
# COMPACT_ATOMS: atom_id res chain seq x y z
N MET A 1 0.01 21.46 6.92
CA MET A 1 1.40 21.47 6.39
C MET A 1 1.32 21.63 4.88
N LYS A 2 2.17 22.45 4.27
CA LYS A 2 2.24 22.58 2.80
C LYS A 2 2.83 21.31 2.17
N LEU A 3 2.50 21.04 0.91
CA LEU A 3 3.05 19.91 0.17
C LEU A 3 4.58 19.96 0.11
N SER A 4 5.17 21.14 -0.12
CA SER A 4 6.63 21.31 -0.14
C SER A 4 7.28 20.98 1.21
N GLU A 5 6.65 21.36 2.31
CA GLU A 5 7.11 21.04 3.67
C GLU A 5 7.04 19.54 3.93
N ALA A 6 5.95 18.88 3.52
CA ALA A 6 5.75 17.44 3.66
C ALA A 6 6.81 16.65 2.88
N LEU A 7 7.07 17.05 1.62
CA LEU A 7 8.12 16.45 0.79
C LEU A 7 9.50 16.67 1.41
N ALA A 8 9.80 17.88 1.89
CA ALA A 8 11.09 18.14 2.52
C ALA A 8 11.31 17.33 3.81
N VAL A 9 10.25 17.11 4.60
CA VAL A 9 10.31 16.22 5.77
C VAL A 9 10.59 14.78 5.34
N LEU A 10 9.87 14.27 4.34
CA LEU A 10 10.09 12.93 3.79
C LEU A 10 11.52 12.71 3.30
N GLU A 11 12.02 13.61 2.47
CA GLU A 11 13.38 13.54 1.92
C GLU A 11 14.44 13.54 3.01
N ARG A 12 14.28 14.38 4.04
CA ARG A 12 15.19 14.37 5.19
C ARG A 12 15.13 13.07 5.98
N SER A 13 13.91 12.57 6.24
CA SER A 13 13.72 11.36 7.04
C SER A 13 14.28 10.11 6.37
N PHE A 14 14.24 10.01 5.05
CA PHE A 14 14.76 8.85 4.31
C PHE A 14 16.05 9.16 3.52
N SER A 15 16.71 10.27 3.83
CA SER A 15 17.93 10.72 3.15
C SER A 15 19.03 9.65 3.19
N GLY A 16 19.64 9.39 2.04
CA GLY A 16 20.75 8.44 1.89
C GLY A 16 20.32 6.98 1.71
N LEU A 17 19.02 6.68 1.77
CA LEU A 17 18.50 5.37 1.44
C LEU A 17 18.26 5.21 -0.05
N GLU A 18 18.32 3.98 -0.53
CA GLU A 18 18.11 3.67 -1.94
C GLU A 18 16.62 3.64 -2.29
N GLU A 19 16.28 4.18 -3.45
CA GLU A 19 14.94 4.03 -4.01
C GLU A 19 14.74 2.61 -4.56
N GLY A 20 13.62 2.00 -4.18
CA GLY A 20 13.25 0.67 -4.64
C GLY A 20 12.73 0.66 -6.07
N ALA A 21 12.00 1.70 -6.45
CA ALA A 21 11.37 1.85 -7.75
C ALA A 21 11.16 3.35 -8.06
N PRO A 22 10.99 3.74 -9.34
CA PRO A 22 10.69 5.12 -9.69
C PRO A 22 9.43 5.64 -8.98
N ARG A 23 9.54 6.86 -8.44
CA ARG A 23 8.44 7.57 -7.78
C ARG A 23 7.23 7.69 -8.72
N LEU A 24 6.03 7.57 -8.16
CA LEU A 24 4.80 7.85 -8.88
C LEU A 24 4.26 9.20 -8.45
N VAL A 25 4.01 10.05 -9.43
CA VAL A 25 3.53 11.41 -9.18
C VAL A 25 2.33 11.66 -10.08
N GLU A 26 1.11 11.54 -9.52
CA GLU A 26 -0.13 11.56 -10.31
C GLU A 26 -0.26 12.85 -11.14
N ALA A 27 0.24 13.97 -10.62
CA ALA A 27 0.17 15.27 -11.29
C ALA A 27 1.14 15.44 -12.47
N GLU A 28 2.11 14.54 -12.63
CA GLU A 28 3.16 14.60 -13.67
C GLU A 28 2.99 13.50 -14.73
N ASP A 29 1.99 12.64 -14.57
CA ASP A 29 1.74 11.53 -15.47
C ASP A 29 0.41 11.75 -16.21
N ASP A 30 0.53 12.08 -17.49
CA ASP A 30 -0.58 12.48 -18.37
C ASP A 30 -1.67 11.42 -18.49
N ARG A 31 -1.35 10.14 -18.23
CA ARG A 31 -2.34 9.05 -18.20
C ARG A 31 -3.40 9.27 -17.12
N PHE A 32 -3.12 10.09 -16.11
CA PHE A 32 -4.02 10.40 -14.99
C PHE A 32 -4.57 11.83 -15.01
N ALA A 33 -4.29 12.61 -16.07
CA ALA A 33 -4.71 14.01 -16.18
C ALA A 33 -6.24 14.18 -16.03
N LEU A 34 -7.02 13.20 -16.50
CA LEU A 34 -8.48 13.21 -16.53
C LEU A 34 -9.14 12.38 -15.42
N ARG A 35 -8.42 11.92 -14.39
CA ARG A 35 -9.00 11.10 -13.32
C ARG A 35 -10.17 11.85 -12.64
N PRO A 36 -11.45 11.51 -12.91
CA PRO A 36 -12.57 12.42 -12.66
C PRO A 36 -12.95 12.58 -11.17
N SER A 37 -12.48 11.67 -10.31
CA SER A 37 -12.96 11.50 -8.93
C SER A 37 -11.95 11.84 -7.85
N ALA A 38 -10.72 12.22 -8.22
CA ALA A 38 -9.66 12.43 -7.27
C ALA A 38 -9.64 13.88 -6.79
N VAL A 39 -10.39 14.16 -5.70
CA VAL A 39 -10.26 15.41 -4.90
C VAL A 39 -8.80 15.64 -4.48
N TRP A 40 -8.01 14.57 -4.46
CA TRP A 40 -6.62 14.53 -4.04
C TRP A 40 -5.70 14.08 -5.16
N LEU A 41 -4.51 14.65 -5.25
CA LEU A 41 -3.38 14.13 -6.01
C LEU A 41 -2.56 13.19 -5.13
N GLU A 42 -2.16 12.04 -5.67
CA GLU A 42 -1.30 11.09 -4.99
C GLU A 42 0.17 11.17 -5.45
N TYR A 43 1.06 11.10 -4.47
CA TYR A 43 2.49 10.86 -4.63
C TYR A 43 2.85 9.56 -3.93
N ARG A 44 3.65 8.72 -4.58
CA ARG A 44 4.18 7.48 -4.00
C ARG A 44 5.68 7.38 -4.18
N TRP A 45 6.34 6.87 -3.15
CA TRP A 45 7.78 6.65 -3.12
C TRP A 45 8.09 5.36 -2.39
N TYR A 46 9.10 4.64 -2.86
CA TYR A 46 9.48 3.32 -2.37
C TYR A 46 10.95 3.39 -1.94
N VAL A 47 11.21 3.16 -0.65
CA VAL A 47 12.56 3.27 -0.06
C VAL A 47 12.98 1.93 0.51
N ARG A 48 14.25 1.56 0.37
CA ARG A 48 14.79 0.28 0.82
C ARG A 48 15.84 0.42 1.92
N ALA A 49 15.77 -0.47 2.90
CA ALA A 49 16.84 -0.76 3.86
C ALA A 49 16.52 -2.05 4.63
N GLY A 50 16.95 -3.22 4.16
CA GLY A 50 16.62 -4.53 4.80
C GLY A 50 15.11 -4.90 4.78
N GLY A 51 14.31 -4.09 4.10
CA GLY A 51 12.86 -4.13 3.96
C GLY A 51 12.47 -3.01 2.99
N MET A 52 11.19 -2.65 2.95
CA MET A 52 10.66 -1.59 2.09
C MET A 52 9.71 -0.66 2.86
N ALA A 53 9.92 0.64 2.71
CA ALA A 53 8.95 1.65 3.09
C ALA A 53 8.20 2.12 1.84
N GLU A 54 6.88 1.96 1.81
CA GLU A 54 6.02 2.60 0.81
C GLU A 54 5.41 3.87 1.41
N VAL A 55 5.79 5.01 0.84
CA VAL A 55 5.32 6.33 1.22
C VAL A 55 4.15 6.72 0.32
N PHE A 56 3.11 7.28 0.92
CA PHE A 56 1.93 7.81 0.27
C PHE A 56 1.71 9.23 0.76
N LEU A 57 1.63 10.17 -0.16
CA LEU A 57 1.34 11.56 0.16
C LEU A 57 0.17 12.03 -0.70
N LYS A 58 -0.89 12.48 -0.04
CA LYS A 58 -2.08 13.06 -0.67
C LYS A 58 -2.09 14.56 -0.44
N SER A 59 -2.40 15.30 -1.50
CA SER A 59 -2.53 16.76 -1.48
C SER A 59 -3.74 17.21 -2.28
N GLU A 60 -4.24 18.40 -2.00
CA GLU A 60 -5.34 18.98 -2.77
C GLU A 60 -5.00 19.04 -4.27
N ARG A 61 -5.99 18.72 -5.11
CA ARG A 61 -5.85 18.90 -6.56
C ARG A 61 -5.94 20.38 -6.90
N VAL A 62 -4.78 21.01 -7.08
CA VAL A 62 -4.63 22.40 -7.50
C VAL A 62 -3.98 22.49 -8.89
N ARG A 63 -4.07 23.67 -9.53
CA ARG A 63 -3.38 23.92 -10.81
C ARG A 63 -1.86 23.77 -10.64
N ALA A 64 -1.19 23.26 -11.67
CA ALA A 64 0.24 22.94 -11.64
C ALA A 64 1.13 24.06 -11.08
N GLY A 65 0.88 25.32 -11.47
CA GLY A 65 1.67 26.48 -11.06
C GLY A 65 1.63 26.85 -9.57
N VAL A 66 0.71 26.28 -8.77
CA VAL A 66 0.61 26.54 -7.32
C VAL A 66 0.72 25.26 -6.47
N ARG A 67 1.10 24.14 -7.09
CA ARG A 67 1.12 22.82 -6.46
C ARG A 67 1.96 22.75 -5.19
N PHE A 68 3.13 23.37 -5.17
CA PHE A 68 4.00 23.37 -3.98
C PHE A 68 3.39 24.12 -2.79
N HIS A 69 2.37 24.95 -3.00
CA HIS A 69 1.62 25.64 -1.95
C HIS A 69 0.34 24.92 -1.53
N ALA A 70 -0.05 23.83 -2.21
CA ALA A 70 -1.19 23.01 -1.82
C ALA A 70 -1.00 22.45 -0.41
N GLU A 71 -2.09 22.21 0.31
CA GLU A 71 -2.04 21.50 1.58
C GLU A 71 -1.80 20.01 1.35
N ALA A 72 -0.84 19.44 2.08
CA ALA A 72 -0.78 18.01 2.28
C ALA A 72 -1.89 17.62 3.26
N THR A 73 -2.68 16.60 2.94
CA THR A 73 -3.80 16.17 3.80
C THR A 73 -3.52 14.85 4.47
N VAL A 74 -2.88 13.92 3.76
CA VAL A 74 -2.50 12.62 4.30
C VAL A 74 -1.07 12.30 3.92
N LEU A 75 -0.24 12.01 4.91
CA LEU A 75 1.05 11.37 4.76
C LEU A 75 0.97 9.99 5.43
N ARG A 76 1.21 8.92 4.68
CA ARG A 76 1.23 7.57 5.21
C ARG A 76 2.50 6.85 4.79
N VAL A 77 3.08 6.08 5.69
CA VAL A 77 4.19 5.19 5.40
C VAL A 77 3.79 3.79 5.81
N HIS A 78 3.87 2.83 4.89
CA HIS A 78 3.79 1.41 5.20
C HIS A 78 5.20 0.85 5.29
N LEU A 79 5.56 0.30 6.44
CA LEU A 79 6.79 -0.44 6.64
C LEU A 79 6.51 -1.92 6.45
N LEU A 80 7.08 -2.45 5.37
CA LEU A 80 6.95 -3.83 4.92
C LEU A 80 8.34 -4.47 5.02
N GLY A 81 8.46 -5.64 5.62
CA GLY A 81 9.77 -6.13 6.07
C GLY A 81 10.09 -5.69 7.51
N ALA A 82 10.75 -6.56 8.28
CA ALA A 82 11.30 -6.23 9.58
C ALA A 82 12.60 -5.44 9.44
N SER A 83 12.50 -4.11 9.31
CA SER A 83 13.66 -3.21 9.24
C SER A 83 13.66 -2.20 10.38
N SER A 84 14.66 -2.31 11.27
CA SER A 84 14.87 -1.33 12.35
C SER A 84 15.26 0.03 11.79
N GLU A 85 16.10 0.07 10.75
CA GLU A 85 16.50 1.32 10.11
C GLU A 85 15.29 2.06 9.53
N LEU A 86 14.45 1.39 8.73
CA LEU A 86 13.24 2.04 8.20
C LEU A 86 12.28 2.49 9.30
N SER A 87 12.18 1.72 10.39
CA SER A 87 11.36 2.08 11.55
C SER A 87 11.87 3.35 12.24
N GLU A 88 13.17 3.44 12.49
CA GLU A 88 13.81 4.62 13.09
C GLU A 88 13.67 5.86 12.20
N ARG A 89 13.87 5.70 10.89
CA ARG A 89 13.70 6.77 9.90
C ARG A 89 12.25 7.26 9.84
N ALA A 90 11.29 6.35 9.79
CA ALA A 90 9.87 6.69 9.76
C ALA A 90 9.40 7.37 11.06
N ALA A 91 9.97 7.02 12.22
CA ALA A 91 9.66 7.67 13.49
C ALA A 91 9.98 9.17 13.49
N GLN A 92 10.97 9.61 12.70
CA GLN A 92 11.31 11.03 12.54
C GLN A 92 10.16 11.85 11.95
N LEU A 93 9.27 11.22 11.16
CA LEU A 93 8.08 11.88 10.60
C LEU A 93 7.05 12.26 11.67
N LEU A 94 7.11 11.62 12.84
CA LEU A 94 6.17 11.82 13.93
C LEU A 94 6.62 12.93 14.89
N VAL A 95 7.90 13.31 14.86
CA VAL A 95 8.51 14.28 15.78
C VAL A 95 7.88 15.66 15.61
N GLY A 96 7.42 16.24 16.72
CA GLY A 96 6.79 17.57 16.77
C GLY A 96 5.31 17.58 16.35
N GLY A 97 4.76 16.44 15.94
CA GLY A 97 3.33 16.29 15.70
C GLY A 97 2.53 16.20 17.00
N ARG A 98 1.26 16.61 16.96
CA ARG A 98 0.35 16.40 18.09
C ARG A 98 -0.36 15.06 17.93
N PRO A 99 -0.67 14.33 19.02
CA PRO A 99 -1.52 13.14 18.92
C PRO A 99 -2.82 13.49 18.16
N ALA A 100 -3.16 12.70 17.15
CA ALA A 100 -4.33 12.98 16.32
C ALA A 100 -5.63 12.72 17.13
N PRO A 101 -6.52 13.72 17.31
CA PRO A 101 -7.63 13.64 18.26
C PRO A 101 -8.72 12.61 17.91
N GLU A 102 -8.81 12.13 16.67
CA GLU A 102 -9.99 11.37 16.17
C GLU A 102 -9.74 9.90 15.78
N ARG A 103 -8.62 9.26 16.12
CA ARG A 103 -8.38 7.85 15.71
C ARG A 103 -7.99 6.88 16.83
N LEU A 104 -8.36 7.19 18.07
CA LEU A 104 -8.33 6.24 19.18
C LEU A 104 -9.18 4.98 18.95
N MET A 105 -10.17 5.00 18.04
CA MET A 105 -10.97 3.81 17.69
C MET A 105 -10.41 2.94 16.56
N GLY A 106 -9.34 3.37 15.86
CA GLY A 106 -8.74 2.61 14.74
C GLY A 106 -7.35 2.06 15.05
N LEU A 107 -6.80 2.37 16.22
CA LEU A 107 -5.50 1.86 16.69
C LEU A 107 -5.57 0.39 17.17
N PHE A 108 -6.77 -0.15 17.32
CA PHE A 108 -7.06 -1.53 17.70
C PHE A 108 -7.87 -2.25 16.61
N GLY A 109 -7.48 -2.11 15.35
CA GLY A 109 -7.88 -3.12 14.37
C GLY A 109 -7.25 -4.44 14.77
N ASP A 110 -8.02 -5.51 14.89
CA ASP A 110 -7.51 -6.89 15.04
C ASP A 110 -6.86 -7.39 13.72
N ASP A 111 -6.38 -6.46 12.89
CA ASP A 111 -5.74 -6.72 11.59
C ASP A 111 -4.22 -6.95 11.72
N GLY A 112 -3.71 -6.94 12.95
CA GLY A 112 -2.31 -7.22 13.27
C GLY A 112 -1.31 -6.13 12.83
N VAL A 113 -1.80 -4.97 12.35
CA VAL A 113 -0.95 -3.86 11.89
C VAL A 113 -0.79 -2.82 13.00
N ARG A 114 0.44 -2.62 13.47
CA ARG A 114 0.75 -1.57 14.45
C ARG A 114 0.78 -0.21 13.76
N ARG A 115 0.10 0.79 14.32
CA ARG A 115 -0.04 2.13 13.73
C ARG A 115 0.38 3.22 14.70
N GLU A 116 1.14 4.18 14.20
CA GLU A 116 1.56 5.38 14.93
C GLU A 116 1.06 6.61 14.17
N VAL A 117 0.36 7.53 14.85
CA VAL A 117 -0.38 8.61 14.19
C VAL A 117 -0.18 9.95 14.90
N VAL A 118 0.16 10.98 14.12
CA VAL A 118 0.20 12.37 14.58
C VAL A 118 -0.49 13.31 13.59
N ALA A 119 -0.77 14.53 14.02
CA ALA A 119 -1.32 15.60 13.20
C ALA A 119 -0.42 16.84 13.19
N PHE A 120 -0.28 17.46 12.01
CA PHE A 120 0.37 18.76 11.78
C PHE A 120 -0.64 19.74 11.17
N GLY A 121 -1.42 20.39 12.04
CA GLY A 121 -2.59 21.16 11.62
C GLY A 121 -3.64 20.21 11.01
N ARG A 122 -4.00 20.42 9.74
CA ARG A 122 -4.96 19.59 9.00
C ARG A 122 -4.36 18.29 8.42
N THR A 123 -3.04 18.15 8.44
CA THR A 123 -2.34 17.02 7.83
C THR A 123 -2.23 15.87 8.82
N SER A 124 -2.75 14.69 8.48
CA SER A 124 -2.53 13.47 9.26
C SER A 124 -1.28 12.73 8.77
N VAL A 125 -0.39 12.36 9.68
CA VAL A 125 0.77 11.51 9.41
C VAL A 125 0.55 10.15 10.08
N THR A 126 0.72 9.06 9.34
CA THR A 126 0.55 7.69 9.85
C THR A 126 1.72 6.81 9.43
N VAL A 127 2.35 6.14 10.38
CA VAL A 127 3.31 5.06 10.12
C VAL A 127 2.64 3.74 10.49
N GLU A 128 2.54 2.83 9.52
CA GLU A 128 1.97 1.50 9.69
C GLU A 128 3.08 0.45 9.59
N HIS A 129 3.19 -0.40 10.61
CA HIS A 129 4.13 -1.51 10.67
C HIS A 129 3.37 -2.79 10.33
N TRP A 130 3.55 -3.24 9.09
CA TRP A 130 2.83 -4.40 8.53
C TRP A 130 3.52 -5.72 8.85
N ASP A 131 4.81 -5.67 9.12
CA ASP A 131 5.57 -6.79 9.64
C ASP A 131 5.49 -6.80 11.16
N THR A 132 4.55 -7.59 11.68
CA THR A 132 4.52 -7.97 13.08
C THR A 132 5.62 -9.01 13.30
N PRO A 133 6.65 -8.75 14.14
CA PRO A 133 7.63 -9.78 14.48
C PRO A 133 6.94 -10.93 15.22
N GLY A 134 7.04 -12.14 14.69
CA GLY A 134 6.56 -13.37 15.32
C GLY A 134 5.79 -14.30 14.38
N PRO A 135 5.62 -15.58 14.75
CA PRO A 135 4.80 -16.52 13.98
C PRO A 135 3.34 -16.10 14.01
N ARG A 136 2.69 -16.03 12.83
CA ARG A 136 1.25 -15.83 12.73
C ARG A 136 0.52 -17.17 12.89
N PRO A 137 -0.61 -17.22 13.61
CA PRO A 137 -1.36 -18.45 13.77
C PRO A 137 -1.92 -18.91 12.42
N VAL A 138 -1.72 -20.19 12.13
CA VAL A 138 -2.28 -20.86 10.96
C VAL A 138 -3.77 -21.09 11.19
N LEU A 139 -4.60 -20.75 10.20
CA LEU A 139 -6.04 -21.01 10.24
C LEU A 139 -6.30 -22.51 10.37
N ALA A 140 -7.33 -22.89 11.14
CA ALA A 140 -7.79 -24.27 11.15
C ALA A 140 -8.16 -24.72 9.73
N GLU A 141 -7.79 -25.95 9.37
CA GLU A 141 -7.93 -26.49 8.01
C GLU A 141 -9.35 -26.33 7.44
N ALA A 142 -10.38 -26.59 8.25
CA ALA A 142 -11.77 -26.42 7.85
C ALA A 142 -12.11 -24.96 7.47
N ARG A 143 -11.60 -23.99 8.24
CA ARG A 143 -11.79 -22.56 7.95
C ARG A 143 -11.03 -22.15 6.70
N PHE A 144 -9.79 -22.62 6.54
CA PHE A 144 -8.99 -22.35 5.35
C PHE A 144 -9.69 -22.86 4.08
N ARG A 145 -10.16 -24.12 4.10
CA ARG A 145 -10.90 -24.72 2.96
C ARG A 145 -12.17 -23.96 2.65
N ALA A 146 -12.98 -23.63 3.64
CA ALA A 146 -14.22 -22.88 3.44
C ALA A 146 -13.97 -21.51 2.77
N LEU A 147 -12.90 -20.81 3.14
CA LEU A 147 -12.54 -19.53 2.50
C LEU A 147 -12.01 -19.75 1.07
N ALA A 148 -11.17 -20.76 0.85
CA ALA A 148 -10.66 -21.09 -0.48
C ALA A 148 -11.78 -21.52 -1.44
N GLU A 149 -12.78 -22.28 -0.95
CA GLU A 149 -13.97 -22.67 -1.71
C GLU A 149 -14.77 -21.44 -2.15
N ARG A 150 -14.92 -20.42 -1.30
CA ARG A 150 -15.59 -19.16 -1.68
C ARG A 150 -14.91 -18.44 -2.83
N LEU A 151 -13.59 -18.51 -2.93
CA LEU A 151 -12.83 -17.93 -4.03
C LEU A 151 -13.02 -18.70 -5.35
N ALA A 152 -13.23 -20.01 -5.27
CA ALA A 152 -13.44 -20.88 -6.42
C ALA A 152 -14.91 -20.94 -6.87
N ASP A 153 -15.86 -20.65 -5.98
CA ASP A 153 -17.28 -20.72 -6.25
C ASP A 153 -17.72 -19.62 -7.24
N PRO A 154 -18.25 -19.98 -8.42
CA PRO A 154 -18.75 -19.00 -9.38
C PRO A 154 -19.96 -18.22 -8.87
N ALA A 155 -20.72 -18.76 -7.90
CA ALA A 155 -21.88 -18.11 -7.31
C ALA A 155 -21.51 -17.04 -6.25
N SER A 156 -20.29 -17.04 -5.73
CA SER A 156 -19.84 -16.02 -4.77
C SER A 156 -19.85 -14.61 -5.38
N THR A 157 -20.27 -13.63 -4.58
CA THR A 157 -20.22 -12.22 -4.98
C THR A 157 -18.79 -11.67 -4.94
N PRO A 158 -18.52 -10.53 -5.60
CA PRO A 158 -17.23 -9.83 -5.47
C PRO A 158 -16.85 -9.51 -4.02
N GLU A 159 -17.82 -9.11 -3.20
CA GLU A 159 -17.63 -8.76 -1.78
C GLU A 159 -17.24 -9.99 -0.95
N GLU A 160 -17.92 -11.12 -1.15
CA GLU A 160 -17.60 -12.38 -0.47
C GLU A 160 -16.19 -12.86 -0.83
N ARG A 161 -15.80 -12.75 -2.11
CA ARG A 161 -14.44 -13.10 -2.54
C ARG A 161 -13.40 -12.14 -1.95
N HIS A 162 -13.68 -10.84 -1.92
CA HIS A 162 -12.80 -9.84 -1.31
C HIS A 162 -12.57 -10.15 0.17
N GLU A 163 -13.64 -10.42 0.91
CA GLU A 163 -13.56 -10.79 2.33
C GLU A 163 -12.79 -12.10 2.53
N ALA A 164 -13.03 -13.10 1.68
CA ALA A 164 -12.30 -14.36 1.74
C ALA A 164 -10.80 -14.18 1.53
N VAL A 165 -10.37 -13.35 0.57
CA VAL A 165 -8.95 -13.00 0.39
C VAL A 165 -8.38 -12.35 1.64
N GLN A 166 -9.08 -11.37 2.23
CA GLN A 166 -8.62 -10.68 3.44
C GLN A 166 -8.45 -11.65 4.61
N ARG A 167 -9.46 -12.49 4.90
CA ARG A 167 -9.41 -13.47 6.00
C ARG A 167 -8.36 -14.56 5.79
N LEU A 168 -8.05 -14.93 4.55
CA LEU A 168 -6.94 -15.84 4.24
C LEU A 168 -5.59 -15.16 4.49
N ALA A 169 -5.46 -13.88 4.15
CA ALA A 169 -4.23 -13.12 4.29
C ALA A 169 -3.76 -12.96 5.75
N ASP A 170 -4.66 -13.10 6.73
CA ASP A 170 -4.34 -13.05 8.16
C ASP A 170 -3.19 -14.00 8.54
N GLU A 171 -3.19 -15.23 8.01
CA GLU A 171 -2.18 -16.25 8.32
C GLU A 171 -0.82 -16.00 7.65
N ARG A 172 -0.78 -15.33 6.48
CA ARG A 172 0.44 -15.08 5.70
C ARG A 172 1.35 -16.32 5.50
N SER A 173 0.82 -17.36 4.86
CA SER A 173 1.54 -18.62 4.62
C SER A 173 1.65 -19.02 3.14
N PRO A 174 2.55 -19.97 2.78
CA PRO A 174 2.67 -20.45 1.41
C PRO A 174 1.37 -21.01 0.83
N ARG A 175 0.54 -21.69 1.62
CA ARG A 175 -0.75 -22.22 1.13
C ARG A 175 -1.73 -21.11 0.74
N VAL A 176 -1.71 -19.96 1.44
CA VAL A 176 -2.50 -18.80 1.05
C VAL A 176 -2.01 -18.27 -0.30
N VAL A 177 -0.70 -18.17 -0.49
CA VAL A 177 -0.11 -17.74 -1.76
C VAL A 177 -0.59 -18.62 -2.92
N GLU A 178 -0.54 -19.95 -2.78
CA GLU A 178 -1.01 -20.86 -3.83
C GLU A 178 -2.51 -20.64 -4.15
N VAL A 179 -3.36 -20.48 -3.14
CA VAL A 179 -4.79 -20.21 -3.35
C VAL A 179 -5.03 -18.88 -4.07
N LEU A 180 -4.29 -17.83 -3.71
CA LEU A 180 -4.43 -16.52 -4.35
C LEU A 180 -3.88 -16.52 -5.78
N LEU A 181 -2.78 -17.24 -6.05
CA LEU A 181 -2.26 -17.40 -7.41
C LEU A 181 -3.22 -18.21 -8.29
N GLU A 182 -3.86 -19.23 -7.72
CA GLU A 182 -4.87 -20.02 -8.44
C GLU A 182 -6.17 -19.23 -8.69
N LEU A 183 -6.55 -18.34 -7.78
CA LEU A 183 -7.62 -17.37 -8.07
C LEU A 183 -7.22 -16.49 -9.27
N LEU A 184 -5.99 -15.97 -9.28
CA LEU A 184 -5.47 -15.08 -10.32
C LEU A 184 -5.21 -15.76 -11.68
N SER A 185 -5.11 -17.09 -11.71
CA SER A 185 -5.04 -17.86 -12.96
C SER A 185 -6.41 -17.92 -13.66
N ARG A 186 -7.50 -17.83 -12.90
CA ARG A 186 -8.88 -17.93 -13.38
C ARG A 186 -9.54 -16.58 -13.61
N GLN A 187 -9.26 -15.59 -12.76
CA GLN A 187 -9.88 -14.26 -12.84
C GLN A 187 -9.01 -13.17 -12.19
N SER A 188 -9.23 -11.91 -12.58
CA SER A 188 -8.57 -10.78 -11.93
C SER A 188 -9.14 -10.55 -10.52
N SER A 189 -8.27 -10.28 -9.55
CA SER A 189 -8.66 -9.86 -8.20
C SER A 189 -7.67 -8.82 -7.68
N LEU A 190 -8.12 -7.56 -7.61
CA LEU A 190 -7.29 -6.46 -7.13
C LEU A 190 -6.83 -6.67 -5.68
N MET A 191 -7.69 -7.26 -4.83
CA MET A 191 -7.35 -7.55 -3.45
C MET A 191 -6.26 -8.64 -3.35
N ALA A 192 -6.35 -9.71 -4.15
CA ALA A 192 -5.30 -10.74 -4.18
C ALA A 192 -3.97 -10.18 -4.68
N LEU A 193 -3.98 -9.38 -5.76
CA LEU A 193 -2.79 -8.70 -6.27
C LEU A 193 -2.18 -7.76 -5.22
N ARG A 194 -3.03 -7.03 -4.49
CA ARG A 194 -2.59 -6.15 -3.40
C ARG A 194 -1.87 -6.96 -2.31
N VAL A 195 -2.50 -8.00 -1.77
CA VAL A 195 -1.93 -8.85 -0.72
C VAL A 195 -0.59 -9.46 -1.17
N LEU A 196 -0.54 -10.06 -2.37
CA LEU A 196 0.67 -10.68 -2.88
C LEU A 196 1.81 -9.66 -3.10
N SER A 197 1.49 -8.44 -3.56
CA SER A 197 2.48 -7.37 -3.70
C SER A 197 2.98 -6.84 -2.35
N GLU A 198 2.14 -6.83 -1.31
CA GLU A 198 2.55 -6.46 0.06
C GLU A 198 3.56 -7.49 0.60
N TRP A 199 3.45 -8.75 0.22
CA TRP A 199 4.39 -9.82 0.61
C TRP A 199 5.58 -9.97 -0.35
N GLY A 200 5.62 -9.14 -1.41
CA GLY A 200 6.65 -9.21 -2.44
C GLY A 200 6.64 -10.51 -3.24
N GLU A 201 5.51 -11.20 -3.35
CA GLU A 201 5.40 -12.48 -4.09
C GLU A 201 5.58 -12.26 -5.60
N GLU A 202 6.78 -12.55 -6.09
CA GLU A 202 7.18 -12.31 -7.48
C GLU A 202 6.33 -13.10 -8.50
N ARG A 203 5.81 -14.29 -8.14
CA ARG A 203 4.94 -15.07 -9.04
C ARG A 203 3.64 -14.33 -9.39
N SER A 204 3.25 -13.33 -8.60
CA SER A 204 2.09 -12.47 -8.89
C SER A 204 2.34 -11.43 -9.98
N ARG A 205 3.60 -11.21 -10.41
CA ARG A 205 3.97 -10.22 -11.42
C ARG A 205 3.27 -10.47 -12.75
N ALA A 206 3.27 -11.71 -13.25
CA ALA A 206 2.64 -12.01 -14.54
C ALA A 206 1.12 -11.77 -14.51
N PRO A 207 0.35 -12.26 -13.51
CA PRO A 207 -1.05 -11.86 -13.33
C PRO A 207 -1.26 -10.35 -13.22
N LEU A 208 -0.39 -9.64 -12.50
CA LEU A 208 -0.48 -8.19 -12.33
C LEU A 208 -0.34 -7.44 -13.66
N LEU A 209 0.66 -7.80 -14.48
CA LEU A 209 0.87 -7.19 -15.79
C LEU A 209 -0.33 -7.46 -16.73
N ARG A 210 -0.87 -8.69 -16.73
CA ARG A 210 -2.10 -9.00 -17.48
C ARG A 210 -3.28 -8.13 -17.03
N ALA A 211 -3.44 -7.92 -15.73
CA ALA A 211 -4.49 -7.07 -15.19
C ALA A 211 -4.30 -5.60 -15.60
N LEU A 212 -3.05 -5.11 -15.60
CA LEU A 212 -2.69 -3.77 -16.04
C LEU A 212 -2.97 -3.54 -17.53
N ASP A 213 -2.60 -4.50 -18.39
CA ASP A 213 -2.84 -4.45 -19.84
C ASP A 213 -4.34 -4.49 -20.18
N ALA A 214 -5.15 -5.11 -19.33
CA ALA A 214 -6.60 -5.20 -19.48
C ALA A 214 -7.36 -3.97 -18.96
N VAL A 215 -6.68 -2.98 -18.36
CA VAL A 215 -7.34 -1.77 -17.84
C VAL A 215 -7.96 -0.98 -18.99
N ARG A 216 -9.23 -0.64 -18.84
CA ARG A 216 -9.93 0.20 -19.82
C ARG A 216 -9.36 1.63 -19.80
N PRO A 217 -9.22 2.31 -20.96
CA PRO A 217 -8.69 3.66 -21.02
C PRO A 217 -9.44 4.71 -20.18
N ASP A 218 -10.72 4.47 -19.91
CA ASP A 218 -11.59 5.33 -19.11
C ASP A 218 -11.57 5.01 -17.60
N ASN A 219 -10.71 4.08 -17.16
CA ASN A 219 -10.54 3.71 -15.75
C ASN A 219 -9.14 4.06 -15.21
N PRO A 220 -8.82 5.36 -15.06
CA PRO A 220 -7.54 5.81 -14.53
C PRO A 220 -7.31 5.43 -13.06
N ALA A 221 -8.36 5.08 -12.32
CA ALA A 221 -8.24 4.67 -10.91
C ALA A 221 -7.61 3.28 -10.77
N ASP A 222 -8.09 2.31 -11.56
CA ASP A 222 -7.48 0.97 -11.60
C ASP A 222 -6.09 1.03 -12.23
N LEU A 223 -5.90 1.85 -13.26
CA LEU A 223 -4.58 2.07 -13.87
C LEU A 223 -3.56 2.56 -12.82
N TRP A 224 -3.92 3.55 -12.00
CA TRP A 224 -3.06 4.09 -10.95
C TRP A 224 -2.75 3.02 -9.91
N THR A 225 -3.79 2.30 -9.47
CA THR A 225 -3.66 1.28 -8.42
C THR A 225 -2.75 0.15 -8.88
N LEU A 226 -2.98 -0.41 -10.06
CA LEU A 226 -2.18 -1.51 -10.61
C LEU A 226 -0.76 -1.05 -10.94
N THR A 227 -0.56 0.17 -11.45
CA THR A 227 0.79 0.76 -11.63
C THR A 227 1.55 0.83 -10.31
N ALA A 228 0.89 1.23 -9.23
CA ALA A 228 1.49 1.28 -7.91
C ALA A 228 1.83 -0.12 -7.35
N LEU A 229 1.02 -1.14 -7.63
CA LEU A 229 1.36 -2.52 -7.25
C LEU A 229 2.58 -3.03 -8.03
N VAL A 230 2.73 -2.68 -9.32
CA VAL A 230 3.91 -3.04 -10.12
C VAL A 230 5.16 -2.42 -9.51
N ARG A 231 5.10 -1.12 -9.19
CA ARG A 231 6.22 -0.42 -8.54
C ARG A 231 6.56 -1.02 -7.18
N ARG A 232 5.57 -1.46 -6.42
CA ARG A 232 5.79 -2.17 -5.16
C ARG A 232 6.57 -3.48 -5.37
N LEU A 233 6.20 -4.29 -6.36
CA LEU A 233 6.95 -5.50 -6.69
C LEU A 233 8.36 -5.20 -7.18
N ASP A 234 8.54 -4.18 -8.03
CA ASP A 234 9.87 -3.69 -8.46
C ASP A 234 10.74 -3.28 -7.25
N ALA A 235 10.14 -2.64 -6.25
CA ALA A 235 10.87 -2.27 -5.05
C ALA A 235 11.29 -3.49 -4.21
N TRP A 236 10.53 -4.58 -4.23
CA TRP A 236 10.87 -5.83 -3.57
C TRP A 236 11.99 -6.63 -4.23
N THR A 237 12.16 -6.57 -5.57
CA THR A 237 13.18 -7.39 -6.28
C THR A 237 14.61 -7.14 -5.81
N HIS A 238 14.83 -6.00 -5.16
CA HIS A 238 16.13 -5.57 -4.67
C HIS A 238 16.29 -5.67 -3.15
N VAL A 239 15.25 -6.09 -2.43
CA VAL A 239 15.33 -6.43 -1.01
C VAL A 239 15.85 -7.87 -0.94
N LYS A 240 17.09 -8.05 -0.46
CA LYS A 240 17.66 -9.39 -0.22
C LYS A 240 16.74 -10.15 0.75
N ARG A 241 16.18 -11.27 0.30
CA ARG A 241 15.42 -12.20 1.14
C ARG A 241 16.35 -13.09 1.94
#